data_AF-E2CSB6-F1
#
_entry.id   AF-E2CSB6-F1
#
_cell.length_a   1.000
_cell.length_b   1.000
_cell.length_c   1.000
_cell.angle_alpha   90.00
_cell.angle_beta   90.00
_cell.angle_gamma   90.00
#
_symmetry.space_group_name_H-M   'P 1'
#
loop_
_entity.id
_entity.type
_entity.pdbx_description
1 polymer ?
#
loop_
_entity_poly.entity_id
_entity_poly.type
_entity_poly.pdbx_seq_one_letter_code
_entity_poly.pdbx_strand_id
1 'polypeptide(L)'
;MIFISLKFQTSLPHERLPYFMRKPKLLDTSLLFPELLRTPDSLETEFPPRELASGAWVTRVGPSPTGKMHIGTLYVGLLNSMFVDFH
;
A
#
# COMPACT_ATOMS: atom_id res chain seq x y z
N MET A 1 -12.71 -8.70 -10.26
CA MET A 1 -11.43 -8.01 -10.52
C MET A 1 -10.80 -8.68 -11.74
N ILE A 2 -10.95 -8.10 -12.92
CA ILE A 2 -10.46 -8.69 -14.18
C ILE A 2 -9.26 -7.85 -14.64
N PHE A 3 -8.06 -8.43 -14.61
CA PHE A 3 -6.86 -7.84 -15.18
C PHE A 3 -6.84 -8.12 -16.69
N ILE A 4 -7.09 -7.10 -17.52
CA ILE A 4 -6.81 -7.18 -18.96
C ILE A 4 -5.42 -6.58 -19.18
N SER A 5 -4.45 -7.46 -19.40
CA SER A 5 -3.09 -7.10 -19.83
C SER A 5 -3.10 -6.79 -21.32
N LEU A 6 -3.24 -5.51 -21.67
CA LEU A 6 -3.06 -5.02 -23.03
C LEU A 6 -1.60 -4.60 -23.21
N LYS A 7 -0.81 -5.47 -23.85
CA LYS A 7 0.51 -5.10 -24.38
C LYS A 7 0.33 -4.09 -25.51
N PHE A 8 0.36 -2.80 -25.19
CA PHE A 8 0.43 -1.73 -26.20
C PHE A 8 1.89 -1.47 -26.57
N GLN A 9 2.24 -1.84 -27.80
CA GLN A 9 3.54 -1.58 -28.41
C GLN A 9 3.71 -0.07 -28.60
N THR A 10 4.55 0.57 -27.77
CA THR A 10 4.73 2.03 -27.73
C THR A 10 5.65 2.49 -28.85
N SER A 11 5.10 2.89 -30.00
CA SER A 11 5.83 3.57 -31.08
C SER A 11 5.68 5.10 -31.07
N LEU A 12 4.96 5.67 -30.10
CA LEU A 12 4.76 7.11 -30.01
C LEU A 12 5.93 7.78 -29.25
N PRO A 13 6.50 8.88 -29.79
CA PRO A 13 7.53 9.64 -29.11
C PRO A 13 7.02 10.17 -27.76
N HIS A 14 7.87 10.11 -26.74
CA HIS A 14 7.57 10.32 -25.31
C HIS A 14 6.79 11.61 -24.99
N GLU A 15 6.85 12.59 -25.88
CA GLU A 15 6.23 13.91 -25.76
C GLU A 15 4.71 13.90 -26.07
N ARG A 16 4.22 12.95 -26.87
CA ARG A 16 2.78 12.85 -27.21
C ARG A 16 2.00 11.84 -26.36
N LEU A 17 2.63 11.26 -25.34
CA LEU A 17 1.93 10.36 -24.42
C LEU A 17 1.01 11.17 -23.49
N PRO A 18 -0.23 10.69 -23.22
CA PRO A 18 -1.10 11.30 -22.22
C PRO A 18 -0.37 11.35 -20.87
N TYR A 19 -0.66 12.36 -20.04
CA TYR A 19 0.10 12.65 -18.81
C TYR A 19 0.30 11.42 -17.90
N PHE A 20 -0.69 10.53 -17.81
CA PHE A 20 -0.60 9.29 -17.03
C PHE A 20 0.38 8.23 -17.61
N MET A 21 0.66 8.25 -18.92
CA MET A 21 1.60 7.37 -19.61
C MET A 21 3.01 7.97 -19.74
N ARG A 22 3.19 9.26 -19.45
CA ARG A 22 4.53 9.81 -19.32
C ARG A 22 5.14 9.17 -18.09
N LYS A 23 6.17 8.33 -18.24
CA LYS A 23 7.02 7.96 -17.11
C LYS A 23 7.45 9.28 -16.46
N PRO A 24 7.01 9.59 -15.22
CA PRO A 24 7.43 10.83 -14.59
C PRO A 24 8.94 10.81 -14.56
N LYS A 25 9.57 11.96 -14.80
CA LYS A 25 11.00 12.15 -14.59
C LYS A 25 11.21 11.85 -13.11
N LEU A 26 11.61 10.61 -12.78
CA LEU A 26 11.72 10.16 -11.41
C LEU A 26 12.71 11.09 -10.73
N LEU A 27 12.24 11.82 -9.72
CA LEU A 27 13.09 12.62 -8.88
C LEU A 27 14.15 11.67 -8.32
N ASP A 28 15.42 12.04 -8.42
CA ASP A 28 16.51 11.22 -7.92
C ASP A 28 16.23 10.92 -6.44
N THR A 29 16.00 9.66 -6.12
CA THR A 29 15.57 9.24 -4.78
C THR A 29 16.60 9.59 -3.72
N SER A 30 17.87 9.75 -4.13
CA SER A 30 18.96 10.24 -3.27
C SER A 30 18.77 11.68 -2.77
N LEU A 31 18.01 12.52 -3.50
CA LEU A 31 17.68 13.88 -3.09
C LEU A 31 16.51 13.93 -2.10
N LEU A 32 15.58 12.98 -2.19
CA LEU A 32 14.41 12.92 -1.31
C LEU A 32 14.71 12.18 0.00
N PHE A 33 15.57 11.17 -0.08
CA PHE A 33 15.96 10.32 1.02
C PHE A 33 17.48 10.29 1.08
N PRO A 34 18.10 11.30 1.73
CA PRO A 34 19.56 11.40 1.83
C PRO A 34 20.17 10.25 2.63
N GLU A 35 19.36 9.58 3.47
CA GLU A 35 19.73 8.31 4.09
C GLU A 35 19.32 7.13 3.21
N LEU A 36 20.16 6.09 3.25
CA LEU A 36 20.00 4.88 2.46
C LEU A 36 18.66 4.22 2.83
N LEU A 37 17.68 4.29 1.92
CA LEU A 37 16.41 3.61 2.09
C LEU A 37 16.69 2.12 2.29
N ARG A 38 16.12 1.56 3.35
CA ARG A 38 16.24 0.14 3.64
C ARG A 38 15.77 -0.67 2.44
N THR A 39 16.54 -1.69 2.08
CA THR A 39 16.16 -2.58 0.98
C THR A 39 14.92 -3.39 1.38
N PRO A 40 14.05 -3.76 0.43
CA PRO A 40 12.91 -4.64 0.72
C PRO A 40 13.33 -5.91 1.46
N ASP A 41 14.40 -6.58 1.04
CA ASP A 41 14.91 -7.80 1.68
C ASP A 41 15.29 -7.57 3.17
N SER A 42 15.86 -6.41 3.49
CA SER A 42 16.20 -6.06 4.87
C SER A 42 14.97 -5.85 5.75
N LEU A 43 13.85 -5.41 5.16
CA LEU A 43 12.58 -5.24 5.86
C LEU A 43 11.87 -6.58 6.05
N GLU A 44 11.92 -7.48 5.06
CA GLU A 44 11.37 -8.83 5.19
C GLU A 44 12.11 -9.67 6.24
N THR A 45 13.41 -9.44 6.42
CA THR A 45 14.22 -10.08 7.46
C THR A 45 13.88 -9.56 8.86
N GLU A 46 13.70 -8.25 9.01
CA GLU A 46 13.37 -7.62 10.30
C GLU A 46 11.91 -7.86 10.70
N PHE A 47 11.00 -7.86 9.72
CA PHE A 47 9.56 -8.07 9.91
C PHE A 47 9.12 -9.34 9.18
N PRO A 48 9.44 -10.53 9.73
CA PRO A 48 9.09 -11.79 9.09
C PRO A 48 7.55 -11.96 9.00
N PRO A 49 7.07 -12.79 8.06
CA PRO A 49 5.66 -13.15 7.98
C PRO A 49 5.13 -13.66 9.32
N ARG A 50 3.92 -13.22 9.70
CA ARG A 50 3.26 -13.68 10.93
C ARG A 50 2.86 -15.15 10.79
N GLU A 51 3.08 -15.93 11.84
CA GLU A 51 2.53 -17.28 11.98
C GLU A 51 1.03 -17.18 12.24
N LEU A 52 0.23 -17.34 11.18
CA LEU A 52 -1.23 -17.26 11.22
C LEU A 52 -1.85 -18.54 10.67
N ALA A 53 -3.01 -18.91 11.21
CA ALA A 53 -3.79 -20.01 10.66
C ALA A 53 -4.19 -19.73 9.19
N SER A 54 -4.39 -20.80 8.42
CA SER A 54 -4.81 -20.65 7.02
C SER A 54 -6.17 -19.95 6.96
N GLY A 55 -6.26 -18.86 6.21
CA GLY A 55 -7.47 -18.06 6.08
C GLY A 55 -7.72 -17.08 7.24
N ALA A 56 -6.79 -16.93 8.19
CA ALA A 56 -6.93 -15.98 9.30
C ALA A 56 -7.03 -14.53 8.80
N TRP A 57 -7.93 -13.77 9.41
CA TRP A 57 -8.17 -12.37 9.06
C TRP A 57 -7.26 -11.45 9.85
N VAL A 58 -6.75 -10.41 9.18
CA VAL A 58 -5.96 -9.35 9.81
C VAL A 58 -6.62 -8.01 9.52
N THR A 59 -7.27 -7.43 10.53
CA THR A 59 -7.96 -6.13 10.43
C THR A 59 -7.13 -5.03 11.11
N ARG A 60 -7.47 -3.75 10.84
CA ARG A 60 -6.78 -2.60 11.45
C ARG A 60 -7.73 -1.42 11.66
N VAL A 61 -7.54 -0.68 12.75
CA VAL A 61 -8.18 0.62 12.99
C VAL A 61 -7.10 1.69 12.83
N GLY A 62 -7.14 2.48 11.75
CA GLY A 62 -6.14 3.51 11.46
C GLY A 62 -6.74 4.92 11.42
N PRO A 63 -7.10 5.51 12.58
CA PRO A 63 -7.65 6.85 12.62
C PRO A 63 -6.55 7.90 12.35
N SER A 64 -6.94 9.04 11.79
CA SER A 64 -6.03 10.19 11.69
C SER A 64 -5.67 10.68 13.10
N PRO A 65 -4.38 10.98 13.38
CA PRO A 65 -3.96 11.50 14.68
C PRO A 65 -4.40 12.96 14.93
N THR A 66 -5.10 13.59 13.98
CA THR A 66 -5.48 15.00 14.02
C THR A 66 -6.66 15.31 14.95
N GLY A 67 -7.25 14.31 15.62
CA GLY A 67 -8.43 14.50 16.46
C GLY A 67 -8.63 13.39 17.49
N LYS A 68 -9.62 13.59 18.37
CA LYS A 68 -10.03 12.58 19.37
C LYS A 68 -10.83 11.46 18.72
N MET A 69 -10.78 10.27 19.30
CA MET A 69 -11.67 9.17 18.93
C MET A 69 -13.14 9.60 19.13
N HIS A 70 -13.99 9.25 18.17
CA HIS A 70 -15.42 9.48 18.26
C HIS A 70 -16.19 8.17 18.01
N ILE A 71 -17.52 8.21 18.15
CA ILE A 71 -18.40 7.04 18.00
C ILE A 71 -18.18 6.28 16.68
N GLY A 72 -17.81 6.98 15.61
CA GLY A 72 -17.51 6.37 14.31
C GLY A 72 -16.27 5.49 14.36
N THR A 73 -15.21 5.95 15.03
CA THR A 73 -14.00 5.13 15.21
C THR A 73 -14.26 3.92 16.11
N LEU A 74 -15.11 4.07 17.13
CA LEU A 74 -15.53 2.93 17.96
C LEU A 74 -16.30 1.89 17.13
N TYR A 75 -17.23 2.33 16.28
CA TYR A 75 -18.00 1.46 15.41
C TYR A 75 -17.10 0.68 14.44
N VAL A 76 -16.12 1.35 13.81
CA VAL A 76 -15.13 0.68 12.96
C VAL A 76 -14.29 -0.33 13.74
N GLY A 77 -13.89 -0.01 14.97
CA GLY A 77 -13.20 -0.94 15.87
C GLY A 77 -14.02 -2.19 16.17
N LEU A 78 -15.32 -2.02 16.45
CA LEU A 78 -16.24 -3.13 16.69
C LEU A 78 -16.35 -4.04 15.45
N LEU A 79 -16.56 -3.47 14.27
CA LEU A 79 -16.62 -4.24 13.03
C LEU A 79 -15.32 -5.01 12.79
N ASN A 80 -14.18 -4.37 12.98
CA ASN A 80 -12.87 -5.01 12.82
C ASN A 80 -12.67 -6.20 13.77
N SER A 81 -13.14 -6.10 15.02
CA SER A 81 -13.12 -7.22 15.97
C SER A 81 -14.03 -8.34 15.50
N MET A 82 -15.29 -8.01 15.15
CA MET A 82 -16.26 -9.00 14.70
C MET A 82 -15.74 -9.83 13.53
N PHE A 83 -15.13 -9.20 12.51
CA PHE A 83 -14.59 -9.93 11.36
C PHE A 83 -13.43 -10.86 11.71
N VAL A 84 -12.66 -10.57 12.76
CA VAL A 84 -11.60 -11.45 13.25
C VAL A 84 -12.17 -12.57 14.10
N ASP A 85 -13.17 -12.29 14.93
CA ASP A 85 -13.74 -13.28 15.86
C ASP A 85 -14.57 -14.36 15.14
N PHE A 86 -15.14 -14.05 13.97
CA PHE A 86 -15.95 -14.99 13.18
C PHE A 86 -15.16 -15.85 12.17
N HIS A 87 -13.83 -15.70 12.08
CA HIS A 87 -12.98 -16.39 11.10
C HIS A 87 -11.70 -16.97 11.72
#